data_AF-A0A940WYJ6-F1
#
_entry.id   AF-A0A940WYJ6-F1
#
_cell.length_a   1.000
_cell.length_b   1.000
_cell.length_c   1.000
_cell.angle_alpha   90.00
_cell.angle_beta   90.00
_cell.angle_gamma   90.00
#
_symmetry.space_group_name_H-M   'P 1'
#
loop_
_entity.id
_entity.type
_entity.pdbx_description
1 polymer ?
#
loop_
_entity_poly.entity_id
_entity_poly.type
_entity_poly.pdbx_seq_one_letter_code
_entity_poly.pdbx_strand_id
1 'polypeptide(L)'
;MFKLVVILVHVLIFLFATVIGLGGVYNPAPPDPSRTYEVWFTAIAIFNILVVLSTFVQLKLKKVWAFSLTVLGLVVLFYFLPHIVLYIEGIS
;
A
#
# COMPACT_ATOMS: atom_id res chain seq x y z
N MET A 1 12.53 -15.74 -15.21
CA MET A 1 11.15 -15.83 -14.69
C MET A 1 10.97 -15.04 -13.38
N PHE A 2 11.75 -15.32 -12.33
CA PHE A 2 11.62 -14.63 -11.02
C PHE A 2 11.59 -13.09 -11.09
N LYS A 3 12.54 -12.46 -11.81
CA LYS A 3 12.58 -10.99 -11.98
C LYS A 3 11.27 -10.41 -12.53
N LEU A 4 10.69 -11.06 -13.55
CA LEU A 4 9.45 -10.62 -14.16
C LEU A 4 8.28 -10.74 -13.18
N VAL A 5 8.19 -11.86 -12.45
CA VAL A 5 7.17 -12.08 -11.42
C VAL A 5 7.25 -11.03 -10.31
N VAL A 6 8.46 -10.76 -9.80
CA VAL A 6 8.67 -9.73 -8.77
C VAL A 6 8.18 -8.38 -9.26
N ILE A 7 8.60 -7.96 -10.47
CA ILE A 7 8.20 -6.67 -11.03
C ILE A 7 6.67 -6.63 -11.23
N LEU A 8 6.09 -7.66 -11.84
CA LEU A 8 4.66 -7.70 -12.12
C LEU A 8 3.82 -7.60 -10.85
N VAL A 9 4.13 -8.39 -9.83
CA VAL A 9 3.38 -8.38 -8.57
C VAL A 9 3.48 -7.03 -7.86
N HIS A 10 4.68 -6.43 -7.79
CA HIS A 10 4.82 -5.12 -7.14
C HIS A 10 4.15 -3.99 -7.93
N VAL A 11 4.21 -4.02 -9.26
CA VAL A 11 3.48 -3.06 -10.10
C VAL A 11 1.98 -3.18 -9.88
N LEU A 12 1.43 -4.39 -9.81
CA LEU A 12 0.02 -4.60 -9.51
C LEU A 12 -0.35 -4.05 -8.13
N ILE A 13 0.42 -4.38 -7.09
CA ILE A 13 0.19 -3.86 -5.73
C ILE A 13 0.23 -2.33 -5.72
N PHE A 14 1.23 -1.72 -6.37
CA PHE A 14 1.37 -0.27 -6.47
C PHE A 14 0.16 0.37 -7.16
N LEU A 15 -0.28 -0.18 -8.29
CA LEU A 15 -1.43 0.33 -9.03
C LEU A 15 -2.71 0.22 -8.21
N PHE A 16 -2.96 -0.93 -7.57
CA PHE A 16 -4.14 -1.12 -6.73
C PHE A 16 -4.14 -0.16 -5.54
N ALA A 17 -3.03 -0.04 -4.82
CA ALA A 17 -2.92 0.89 -3.69
C ALA A 17 -3.12 2.34 -4.14
N THR A 18 -2.59 2.71 -5.31
CA THR A 18 -2.78 4.05 -5.89
C THR A 18 -4.24 4.31 -6.24
N VAL A 19 -4.92 3.40 -6.94
CA VAL A 19 -6.33 3.56 -7.31
C VAL A 19 -7.22 3.66 -6.08
N ILE A 20 -7.00 2.81 -5.08
CA ILE A 20 -7.75 2.83 -3.81
C ILE A 20 -7.45 4.13 -3.04
N GLY A 21 -6.19 4.55 -3.00
CA GLY A 21 -5.78 5.81 -2.39
C GLY A 21 -6.48 7.02 -2.99
N LEU A 22 -6.51 7.10 -4.32
CA LEU A 22 -7.21 8.15 -5.07
C LEU A 22 -8.73 8.07 -4.86
N GLY A 23 -9.30 6.87 -4.74
CA GLY A 23 -10.72 6.67 -4.47
C GLY A 23 -11.18 7.31 -3.15
N GLY A 24 -10.31 7.41 -2.16
CA GLY A 24 -10.59 8.16 -0.93
C GLY A 24 -10.72 9.67 -1.17
N VAL A 25 -9.88 10.25 -2.03
CA VAL A 25 -9.83 11.70 -2.32
C VAL A 25 -10.94 12.13 -3.28
N TYR A 26 -11.19 11.34 -4.33
CA TYR A 26 -12.17 11.65 -5.38
C TYR A 26 -13.50 10.94 -5.17
N ASN A 27 -13.84 10.60 -3.92
CA ASN A 27 -15.10 9.93 -3.61
C ASN A 27 -16.27 10.87 -3.96
N PRO A 28 -17.23 10.46 -4.82
CA PRO A 28 -18.40 11.27 -5.13
C PRO A 28 -19.40 11.37 -3.96
N ALA A 29 -19.24 10.54 -2.92
CA ALA A 29 -20.02 10.65 -1.70
C ALA A 29 -19.65 11.92 -0.90
N PRO A 30 -20.58 12.48 -0.11
CA PRO A 30 -20.28 13.62 0.75
C PRO A 30 -19.09 13.31 1.67
N PRO A 31 -18.14 14.24 1.84
CA PRO A 31 -17.01 14.02 2.71
C PRO A 31 -17.47 13.88 4.16
N ASP A 32 -16.92 12.89 4.85
CA ASP A 32 -17.16 12.71 6.28
C ASP A 32 -16.45 13.86 7.03
N PRO A 33 -17.20 14.72 7.76
CA PRO A 33 -16.63 15.89 8.42
C PRO A 33 -15.64 15.54 9.54
N SER A 34 -15.63 14.28 9.99
CA SER A 34 -14.69 13.80 11.00
C SER A 34 -13.33 13.40 10.42
N ARG A 35 -13.18 13.28 9.09
CA ARG A 35 -11.99 12.70 8.46
C ARG A 35 -11.08 13.73 7.79
N THR A 36 -9.78 13.44 7.84
CA THR A 36 -8.73 14.22 7.17
C THR A 36 -8.09 13.41 6.05
N TYR A 37 -8.45 13.74 4.81
CA TYR A 37 -7.93 13.04 3.61
C TYR A 37 -6.39 13.06 3.49
N GLU A 38 -5.74 14.02 4.14
CA GLU A 38 -4.28 14.16 4.16
C GLU A 38 -3.58 12.97 4.81
N VAL A 39 -4.12 12.43 5.91
CA VAL A 39 -3.52 11.29 6.63
C VAL A 39 -3.62 10.04 5.77
N TRP A 40 -4.79 9.79 5.18
CA TRP A 40 -5.00 8.70 4.24
C TRP A 40 -4.07 8.78 3.03
N PHE A 41 -4.00 9.96 2.39
CA PHE A 41 -3.14 10.17 1.23
C PHE A 41 -1.67 9.94 1.56
N THR A 42 -1.21 10.47 2.70
CA THR A 42 0.17 10.30 3.18
C THR A 42 0.48 8.83 3.48
N ALA A 43 -0.45 8.12 4.13
CA ALA A 43 -0.29 6.69 4.43
C ALA A 43 -0.15 5.85 3.15
N ILE A 44 -0.96 6.13 2.12
CA ILE A 44 -0.86 5.46 0.81
C ILE A 44 0.46 5.80 0.11
N ALA A 45 0.90 7.06 0.15
CA ALA A 45 2.18 7.46 -0.44
C ALA A 45 3.36 6.71 0.20
N ILE A 46 3.38 6.62 1.53
CA ILE A 46 4.40 5.86 2.27
C ILE A 46 4.34 4.37 1.91
N PHE A 47 3.13 3.78 1.87
CA PHE A 47 2.96 2.37 1.47
C PHE A 47 3.53 2.11 0.07
N ASN A 48 3.23 2.97 -0.90
CA ASN A 48 3.74 2.85 -2.26
C ASN A 48 5.28 2.98 -2.33
N ILE A 49 5.89 3.86 -1.53
CA ILE A 49 7.35 3.92 -1.41
C ILE A 49 7.91 2.59 -0.89
N LEU A 50 7.26 1.97 0.11
CA LEU A 50 7.67 0.66 0.63
C LEU A 50 7.58 -0.44 -0.43
N VAL A 51 6.53 -0.45 -1.26
CA VAL A 51 6.39 -1.40 -2.39
C VAL A 51 7.53 -1.22 -3.41
N VAL A 52 7.90 0.03 -3.71
CA VAL A 52 9.02 0.30 -4.62
C VAL A 52 10.34 -0.18 -4.02
N LEU A 53 10.61 0.13 -2.76
CA LEU A 53 11.82 -0.31 -2.05
C LEU A 53 11.89 -1.85 -1.96
N SER A 54 10.78 -2.51 -1.64
CA SER A 54 10.74 -3.97 -1.56
C SER A 54 11.04 -4.62 -2.90
N THR A 55 10.62 -4.02 -4.02
CA THR A 55 10.96 -4.49 -5.36
C THR A 55 12.47 -4.57 -5.54
N PHE A 56 13.20 -3.50 -5.21
CA PHE A 56 14.66 -3.46 -5.34
C PHE A 56 15.35 -4.51 -4.45
N VAL A 57 14.87 -4.69 -3.23
CA VAL A 57 15.39 -5.69 -2.28
C VAL A 57 15.18 -7.11 -2.82
N GLN A 58 13.98 -7.42 -3.30
CA GLN A 58 13.65 -8.76 -3.80
C GLN A 58 14.39 -9.11 -5.08
N LEU A 59 14.63 -8.15 -5.97
CA LEU A 59 15.45 -8.34 -7.16
C LEU A 59 16.91 -8.67 -6.83
N LYS A 60 17.44 -8.18 -5.70
CA LYS A 60 18.79 -8.52 -5.22
C LYS A 60 18.83 -9.85 -4.47
N LEU A 61 17.85 -10.13 -3.59
CA LEU A 61 17.81 -11.35 -2.78
C LEU A 61 17.60 -12.62 -3.61
N LYS A 62 16.73 -12.56 -4.64
CA LYS A 62 16.41 -13.71 -5.51
C LYS A 62 15.92 -14.97 -4.77
N LYS A 63 15.32 -14.81 -3.59
CA LYS A 63 14.78 -15.90 -2.77
C LYS A 63 13.26 -15.91 -2.82
N VAL A 64 12.67 -16.99 -3.33
CA VAL A 64 11.21 -17.12 -3.50
C VAL A 64 10.45 -17.03 -2.18
N TRP A 65 10.94 -17.70 -1.12
CA TRP A 65 10.27 -17.66 0.19
C TRP A 65 10.25 -16.24 0.79
N ALA A 66 11.35 -15.49 0.64
CA ALA A 66 11.43 -14.11 1.12
C ALA A 66 10.51 -13.18 0.33
N PHE A 67 10.37 -13.43 -0.98
CA PHE A 67 9.41 -12.74 -1.82
C PHE A 67 7.97 -13.01 -1.36
N SER A 68 7.60 -14.28 -1.15
CA SER A 68 6.25 -14.63 -0.67
C SER A 68 5.94 -13.99 0.68
N LEU A 69 6.87 -14.02 1.63
CA LEU A 69 6.71 -13.38 2.94
C LEU A 69 6.53 -11.86 2.81
N THR A 70 7.28 -11.22 1.91
CA THR A 70 7.19 -9.77 1.68
C THR A 70 5.85 -9.39 1.07
N VAL A 71 5.37 -10.14 0.08
CA VAL A 71 4.07 -9.90 -0.54
C VAL A 71 2.95 -10.05 0.48
N LEU A 72 2.98 -11.10 1.30
CA LEU A 72 2.03 -11.29 2.40
C LEU A 72 2.08 -10.13 3.40
N GLY A 73 3.29 -9.70 3.80
CA GLY A 73 3.47 -8.56 4.70
C GLY A 73 2.90 -7.26 4.13
N LEU A 74 3.11 -6.98 2.85
CA LEU A 74 2.55 -5.80 2.17
C LEU A 74 1.01 -5.87 2.11
N VAL A 75 0.43 -7.03 1.79
CA VAL A 75 -1.03 -7.20 1.76
C VAL A 75 -1.64 -7.02 3.15
N VAL A 76 -1.03 -7.60 4.18
CA VAL A 76 -1.47 -7.45 5.58
C VAL A 76 -1.36 -5.99 6.01
N LEU A 77 -0.23 -5.33 5.74
CA LEU A 77 -0.06 -3.91 6.06
C LEU A 77 -1.11 -3.04 5.36
N PHE A 78 -1.38 -3.30 4.09
CA PHE A 78 -2.41 -2.58 3.33
C PHE A 78 -3.81 -2.77 3.92
N TYR A 79 -4.15 -3.99 4.34
CA TYR A 79 -5.42 -4.29 5.01
C TYR A 79 -5.59 -3.52 6.32
N PHE A 80 -4.52 -3.40 7.13
CA PHE A 80 -4.57 -2.65 8.39
C PHE A 80 -4.42 -1.13 8.23
N LEU A 81 -4.02 -0.65 7.05
CA LEU A 81 -3.75 0.77 6.80
C LEU A 81 -4.93 1.69 7.16
N PRO A 82 -6.20 1.37 6.82
CA PRO A 82 -7.33 2.20 7.23
C PRO A 82 -7.49 2.32 8.75
N HIS A 83 -7.23 1.24 9.48
CA HIS A 83 -7.29 1.25 10.95
C HIS A 83 -6.20 2.11 11.57
N ILE A 84 -4.99 2.07 11.00
CA ILE A 84 -3.87 2.92 11.42
C ILE A 84 -4.21 4.39 11.18
N VAL A 85 -4.79 4.71 10.02
CA VAL A 85 -5.23 6.07 9.69
C VAL A 85 -6.29 6.55 10.67
N LEU A 86 -7.33 5.75 10.94
CA LEU A 86 -8.38 6.09 11.91
C LEU A 86 -7.85 6.34 13.32
N TYR A 87 -6.87 5.54 13.74
CA TYR A 87 -6.20 5.72 15.03
C TYR A 87 -5.41 7.04 15.09
N ILE A 88 -4.68 7.38 14.03
CA ILE A 88 -3.93 8.65 13.93
C ILE A 88 -4.89 9.85 13.91
N GLU A 89 -6.02 9.72 13.23
CA GLU A 89 -7.06 10.75 13.19
C GLU A 89 -7.83 10.89 14.51
N GLY A 90 -7.65 9.96 15.47
CA GLY A 90 -8.33 9.98 16.76
C GLY A 90 -9.82 9.61 16.70
N ILE A 91 -10.24 8.87 15.67
CA ILE A 91 -11.64 8.51 15.40
C ILE A 91 -11.96 7.06 15.86
N SER A 92 -10.92 6.24 16.13
CA SER A 92 -11.06 4.83 16.57
C SER A 92 -11.09 4.64 18.08
#